data_AF-A0A951W2E2-F1
#
_entry.id   AF-A0A951W2E2-F1
#
_cell.length_a   1.000
_cell.length_b   1.000
_cell.length_c   1.000
_cell.angle_alpha   90.00
_cell.angle_beta   90.00
_cell.angle_gamma   90.00
#
_symmetry.space_group_name_H-M   'P 1'
#
loop_
_entity.id
_entity.type
_entity.pdbx_description
1 polymer ?
#
loop_
_entity_poly.entity_id
_entity_poly.type
_entity_poly.pdbx_seq_one_letter_code
_entity_poly.pdbx_strand_id
1 'polypeptide(L)'
;EQLGEYLSALANAACLASQPRGYLMFGIDDASHEVVGTDFDPYATKAKGNQDLLPWLAGGLRPNTGFEPHVVAHPDGRVVLFEIGPANGEPVSFYGKGHIRVGTSKTELGKHPEKARAL
;
A
#
# COMPACT_ATOMS: atom_id res chain seq x y z
N GLU A 1 1.31 -11.38 -2.11
CA GLU A 1 2.59 -10.65 -2.04
C GLU A 1 2.47 -9.23 -2.59
N GLN A 2 1.91 -9.04 -3.80
CA GLN A 2 1.76 -7.72 -4.44
C GLN A 2 1.17 -6.59 -3.56
N LEU A 3 0.15 -6.86 -2.75
CA LEU A 3 -0.45 -5.85 -1.87
C LEU A 3 0.55 -5.29 -0.84
N GLY A 4 1.34 -6.17 -0.21
CA GLY A 4 2.37 -5.75 0.74
C GLY A 4 3.50 -4.95 0.07
N GLU A 5 3.86 -5.32 -1.15
CA GLU A 5 4.80 -4.54 -1.96
C GLU A 5 4.25 -3.13 -2.24
N TYR A 6 2.97 -3.02 -2.59
CA TYR A 6 2.32 -1.71 -2.80
C TYR A 6 2.26 -0.87 -1.52
N LEU A 7 1.97 -1.49 -0.37
CA LEU A 7 1.99 -0.81 0.93
C LEU A 7 3.37 -0.21 1.21
N SER A 8 4.43 -1.00 1.06
CA SER A 8 5.81 -0.48 1.22
C SER A 8 6.14 0.62 0.19
N ALA A 9 5.69 0.45 -1.06
CA ALA A 9 5.92 1.42 -2.12
C ALA A 9 5.26 2.78 -1.85
N LEU A 10 4.04 2.76 -1.33
CA LEU A 10 3.26 3.96 -1.02
C LEU A 10 3.75 4.64 0.25
N ALA A 11 4.15 3.89 1.29
CA ALA A 11 4.73 4.47 2.49
C ALA A 11 6.02 5.25 2.18
N ASN A 12 6.90 4.67 1.35
CA ASN A 12 8.12 5.32 0.88
C ASN A 12 7.82 6.52 -0.04
N ALA A 13 6.89 6.37 -0.98
CA ALA A 13 6.53 7.47 -1.86
C ALA A 13 5.91 8.64 -1.08
N ALA A 14 5.07 8.38 -0.07
CA ALA A 14 4.45 9.40 0.75
C ALA A 14 5.50 10.23 1.52
N CYS A 15 6.50 9.56 2.12
CA CYS A 15 7.60 10.23 2.80
C CYS A 15 8.37 11.16 1.84
N LEU A 16 8.77 10.67 0.66
CA LEU A 16 9.48 11.48 -0.33
C LEU A 16 8.67 12.65 -0.88
N ALA A 17 7.35 12.47 -0.98
CA ALA A 17 6.43 13.52 -1.40
C ALA A 17 6.05 14.47 -0.23
N SER A 18 6.61 14.28 0.96
CA SER A 18 6.26 15.02 2.19
C SER A 18 4.75 14.99 2.49
N GLN A 19 4.11 13.86 2.17
CA GLN A 19 2.69 13.64 2.41
C GLN A 19 2.48 12.92 3.73
N PRO A 20 1.45 13.30 4.51
CA PRO A 20 1.20 12.72 5.82
C PRO A 20 0.67 11.29 5.76
N ARG A 21 0.13 10.85 4.60
CA ARG A 21 -0.44 9.53 4.37
C ARG A 21 -0.32 9.13 2.90
N GLY A 22 -0.25 7.81 2.65
CA GLY A 22 -0.43 7.20 1.34
C GLY A 22 -1.78 6.48 1.26
N TYR A 23 -2.33 6.36 0.05
CA TYR A 23 -3.64 5.73 -0.17
C TYR A 23 -3.57 4.70 -1.29
N LEU A 24 -4.25 3.57 -1.09
CA LEU A 24 -4.49 2.56 -2.11
C LEU A 24 -5.98 2.25 -2.18
N MET A 25 -6.58 2.37 -3.35
CA MET A 25 -8.01 2.17 -3.55
C MET A 25 -8.29 0.98 -4.45
N PHE A 26 -9.33 0.23 -4.11
CA PHE A 26 -9.90 -0.85 -4.90
C PHE A 26 -11.35 -0.55 -5.25
N GLY A 27 -11.78 -0.96 -6.44
CA GLY A 27 -13.12 -0.69 -6.95
C GLY A 27 -13.26 0.64 -7.70
N ILE A 28 -12.13 1.19 -8.16
CA ILE A 28 -12.06 2.38 -9.02
C ILE A 28 -11.30 2.01 -10.30
N ASP A 29 -11.80 2.47 -11.44
CA ASP A 29 -11.15 2.32 -12.73
C ASP A 29 -9.98 3.32 -12.89
N ASP A 30 -8.84 2.85 -13.42
CA ASP A 30 -7.60 3.65 -13.49
C ASP A 30 -7.66 4.76 -14.56
N ALA A 31 -8.47 4.60 -15.61
CA ALA A 31 -8.54 5.55 -16.72
C ALA A 31 -9.64 6.60 -16.52
N SER A 32 -10.83 6.17 -16.12
CA SER A 32 -12.01 7.03 -15.94
C SER A 32 -12.14 7.58 -14.52
N HIS A 33 -11.46 6.96 -13.55
CA HIS A 33 -11.65 7.19 -12.11
C HIS A 33 -13.08 6.96 -11.62
N GLU A 34 -13.89 6.23 -12.38
CA GLU A 34 -15.24 5.85 -11.99
C GLU A 34 -15.23 4.71 -10.98
N VAL A 35 -16.23 4.68 -10.10
CA VAL A 35 -16.43 3.59 -9.15
C VAL A 35 -17.04 2.41 -9.90
N VAL A 36 -16.27 1.33 -10.04
CA VAL A 36 -16.72 0.07 -10.65
C VAL A 36 -17.12 -0.98 -9.62
N GLY A 37 -16.79 -0.74 -8.35
CA GLY A 37 -17.02 -1.69 -7.27
C GLY A 37 -15.94 -2.78 -7.18
N THR A 38 -15.82 -3.39 -6.00
CA THR A 38 -14.95 -4.55 -5.78
C THR A 38 -15.58 -5.54 -4.81
N ASP A 39 -15.39 -6.82 -5.08
CA ASP A 39 -15.73 -7.91 -4.14
C ASP A 39 -14.62 -8.17 -3.12
N PHE A 40 -13.51 -7.43 -3.22
CA PHE A 40 -12.39 -7.57 -2.31
C PHE A 40 -12.77 -7.14 -0.90
N ASP A 41 -12.62 -8.05 0.06
CA ASP A 41 -12.83 -7.78 1.48
C ASP A 41 -11.54 -7.98 2.28
N PRO A 42 -10.92 -6.90 2.80
CA PRO A 42 -9.67 -7.00 3.54
C PRO A 42 -9.78 -7.79 4.85
N TYR A 43 -10.98 -7.94 5.42
CA TYR A 43 -11.21 -8.66 6.67
C TYR A 43 -11.53 -10.14 6.46
N ALA A 44 -12.11 -10.50 5.31
CA ALA A 44 -12.41 -11.89 4.97
C ALA A 44 -11.30 -12.55 4.12
N THR A 45 -10.42 -11.75 3.49
CA THR A 45 -9.35 -12.26 2.63
C THR A 45 -8.26 -12.94 3.47
N LYS A 46 -7.86 -14.15 3.03
CA LYS A 46 -6.71 -14.88 3.58
C LYS A 46 -5.46 -14.62 2.75
N ALA A 47 -4.33 -14.47 3.43
CA ALA A 47 -3.02 -14.36 2.83
C ALA A 47 -2.27 -15.71 2.84
N LYS A 48 -0.96 -15.64 2.61
CA LYS A 48 -0.09 -16.83 2.53
C LYS A 48 -0.13 -17.60 3.85
N GLY A 49 -0.22 -18.93 3.76
CA GLY A 49 -0.30 -19.79 4.95
C GLY A 49 -1.63 -19.74 5.69
N ASN A 50 -2.72 -19.34 5.00
CA ASN A 50 -4.08 -19.27 5.56
C ASN A 50 -4.23 -18.29 6.74
N GLN A 51 -3.31 -17.34 6.87
CA GLN A 51 -3.40 -16.26 7.84
C GLN A 51 -4.36 -15.18 7.36
N ASP A 52 -4.95 -14.42 8.27
CA ASP A 52 -5.70 -13.23 7.92
C ASP A 52 -4.79 -12.22 7.21
N LEU A 53 -5.35 -11.52 6.22
CA LEU A 53 -4.58 -10.61 5.38
C LEU A 53 -3.93 -9.49 6.18
N LEU A 54 -4.65 -8.85 7.10
CA LEU A 54 -4.15 -7.67 7.82
C LEU A 54 -2.96 -8.02 8.74
N PRO A 55 -3.04 -9.06 9.61
CA PRO A 55 -1.88 -9.46 10.40
C PRO A 55 -0.69 -9.89 9.54
N TRP A 56 -0.94 -10.57 8.41
CA TRP A 56 0.13 -10.98 7.50
C TRP A 56 0.84 -9.78 6.86
N LEU A 57 0.09 -8.76 6.43
CA LEU A 57 0.64 -7.52 5.90
C LEU A 57 1.45 -6.77 6.97
N ALA A 58 0.90 -6.60 8.17
CA ALA A 58 1.58 -5.93 9.28
C ALA A 58 2.85 -6.67 9.70
N GLY A 59 2.82 -8.00 9.69
CA GLY A 59 3.98 -8.84 9.98
C GLY A 59 5.10 -8.70 8.94
N GLY A 60 4.75 -8.47 7.67
CA GLY A 60 5.70 -8.34 6.58
C GLY A 60 6.32 -6.95 6.41
N LEU A 61 5.71 -5.88 6.94
CA LEU A 61 6.21 -4.50 6.83
C LEU A 61 7.30 -4.19 7.87
N ARG A 62 8.43 -3.62 7.40
CA ARG A 62 9.57 -3.23 8.23
C ARG A 62 10.24 -1.94 7.72
N PRO A 63 10.26 -0.84 8.49
CA PRO A 63 9.47 -0.62 9.72
C PRO A 63 7.96 -0.69 9.44
N ASN A 64 7.19 -0.98 10.48
CA ASN A 64 5.73 -0.95 10.36
C ASN A 64 5.24 0.48 10.60
N THR A 65 4.90 1.18 9.52
CA THR A 65 4.36 2.55 9.56
C THR A 65 2.87 2.61 9.89
N GLY A 66 2.23 1.46 10.05
CA GLY A 66 0.79 1.35 10.25
C GLY A 66 0.02 1.49 8.93
N PHE A 67 -1.07 0.73 8.82
CA PHE A 67 -2.04 0.91 7.76
C PHE A 67 -3.43 0.55 8.28
N GLU A 68 -4.44 1.22 7.73
CA GLU A 68 -5.83 1.06 8.12
C GLU A 68 -6.68 0.81 6.87
N PRO A 69 -7.32 -0.36 6.76
CA PRO A 69 -8.31 -0.60 5.72
C PRO A 69 -9.64 0.07 6.09
N HIS A 70 -10.26 0.72 5.13
CA HIS A 70 -11.58 1.33 5.21
C HIS A 70 -12.44 0.75 4.09
N VAL A 71 -13.60 0.20 4.45
CA VAL A 71 -14.59 -0.26 3.49
C VAL A 71 -15.66 0.81 3.35
N VAL A 72 -15.81 1.33 2.13
CA VAL A 72 -16.74 2.41 1.82
C VAL A 72 -17.85 1.85 0.94
N ALA A 73 -19.10 2.00 1.41
CA ALA A 73 -20.28 1.71 0.60
C ALA A 73 -20.59 2.95 -0.26
N HIS A 74 -20.17 2.92 -1.53
CA HIS A 74 -20.52 3.95 -2.51
C HIS A 74 -21.82 3.55 -3.24
N PRO A 75 -22.66 4.51 -3.69
CA PRO A 75 -23.88 4.21 -4.44
C PRO A 75 -23.66 3.28 -5.65
N ASP A 76 -22.54 3.46 -6.36
CA ASP A 76 -22.21 2.70 -7.57
C ASP A 76 -21.45 1.39 -7.29
N GLY A 77 -21.06 1.12 -6.05
CA GLY A 77 -20.36 -0.12 -5.70
C GLY A 77 -19.56 -0.07 -4.41
N ARG A 78 -19.06 -1.22 -3.98
CA ARG A 78 -18.16 -1.32 -2.82
C ARG A 78 -16.76 -0.79 -3.18
N VAL A 79 -16.21 0.09 -2.37
CA VAL A 79 -14.82 0.60 -2.50
C VAL A 79 -14.03 0.21 -1.26
N VAL A 80 -12.78 -0.20 -1.44
CA VAL A 80 -11.87 -0.47 -0.32
C VAL A 80 -10.67 0.45 -0.42
N LEU A 81 -10.43 1.21 0.64
CA LEU A 81 -9.30 2.11 0.78
C LEU A 81 -8.34 1.55 1.82
N PHE A 82 -7.04 1.56 1.54
CA PHE A 82 -6.00 1.40 2.55
C PHE A 82 -5.34 2.74 2.76
N GLU A 83 -5.44 3.26 3.98
CA GLU A 83 -4.67 4.39 4.45
C GLU A 83 -3.35 3.89 5.04
N ILE A 84 -2.25 4.54 4.69
CA ILE A 84 -0.90 4.01 4.91
C ILE A 84 -0.05 5.12 5.52
N GLY A 85 0.62 4.83 6.63
CA GLY A 85 1.55 5.77 7.24
C GLY A 85 2.82 5.97 6.40
N PRO A 86 3.38 7.18 6.33
CA PRO A 86 4.62 7.45 5.61
C PRO A 86 5.80 6.80 6.32
N ALA A 87 6.84 6.47 5.55
CA ALA A 87 8.15 6.11 6.09
C ALA A 87 8.73 7.27 6.92
N ASN A 88 9.52 6.96 7.95
CA ASN A 88 10.08 7.95 8.87
C ASN A 88 11.56 7.67 9.14
N GLY A 89 12.45 8.27 8.35
CA GLY A 89 13.91 8.19 8.56
C GLY A 89 14.56 6.88 8.14
N GLU A 90 13.76 5.87 7.75
CA GLU A 90 14.25 4.66 7.10
C GLU A 90 13.21 4.10 6.12
N PRO A 91 13.63 3.42 5.03
CA PRO A 91 12.70 2.89 4.06
C PRO A 91 11.88 1.71 4.57
N VAL A 92 10.58 1.73 4.27
CA VAL A 92 9.67 0.60 4.48
C VAL A 92 9.92 -0.49 3.45
N SER A 93 10.10 -1.70 3.94
CA SER A 93 10.26 -2.92 3.16
C SER A 93 9.14 -3.90 3.45
N PHE A 94 8.83 -4.75 2.47
CA PHE A 94 7.94 -5.87 2.63
C PHE A 94 8.73 -7.17 2.47
N TYR A 95 8.79 -8.01 3.51
CA TYR A 95 9.65 -9.20 3.58
C TYR A 95 11.10 -8.94 3.13
N GLY A 96 11.68 -7.83 3.59
CA GLY A 96 13.08 -7.45 3.32
C GLY A 96 13.32 -6.80 1.96
N LYS A 97 12.28 -6.59 1.14
CA LYS A 97 12.39 -5.87 -0.14
C LYS A 97 11.69 -4.52 -0.06
N GLY A 98 12.46 -3.45 -0.17
CA GLY A 98 11.96 -2.07 -0.30
C GLY A 98 11.39 -1.82 -1.68
N HIS A 99 10.19 -1.28 -1.76
CA HIS A 99 9.58 -0.83 -3.00
C HIS A 99 9.29 0.66 -2.94
N ILE A 100 9.10 1.28 -4.09
CA ILE A 100 8.73 2.68 -4.20
C ILE A 100 7.84 2.87 -5.43
N ARG A 101 6.83 3.73 -5.31
CA ARG A 101 6.03 4.15 -6.45
C ARG A 101 6.67 5.38 -7.10
N VAL A 102 6.93 5.30 -8.40
CA VAL A 102 7.47 6.40 -9.21
C VAL A 102 6.52 6.63 -10.38
N GLY A 103 5.79 7.74 -10.34
CA GLY A 103 4.70 7.99 -11.29
C GLY A 103 3.60 6.93 -11.17
N THR A 104 3.32 6.24 -12.28
CA THR A 104 2.31 5.19 -12.36
C THR A 104 2.85 3.79 -12.04
N SER A 105 4.18 3.63 -11.91
CA SER A 105 4.81 2.32 -11.79
C SER A 105 5.39 2.06 -10.40
N LYS A 106 5.23 0.84 -9.91
CA LYS A 106 5.93 0.31 -8.75
C LYS A 106 7.31 -0.22 -9.17
N THR A 107 8.36 0.20 -8.48
CA THR A 107 9.74 -0.26 -8.73
C THR A 107 10.42 -0.63 -7.41
N GLU A 108 11.51 -1.39 -7.51
CA GLU A 108 12.33 -1.73 -6.35
C GLU A 108 13.13 -0.50 -5.90
N LEU A 109 13.11 -0.22 -4.60
CA LEU A 109 13.81 0.93 -4.05
C LEU A 109 15.33 0.83 -4.24
N GLY A 110 15.88 -0.38 -4.26
CA GLY A 110 17.31 -0.61 -4.51
C GLY A 110 17.81 -0.12 -5.88
N LYS A 111 16.91 0.09 -6.85
CA LYS A 111 17.24 0.67 -8.17
C LYS A 111 17.31 2.20 -8.13
N HIS A 112 16.93 2.82 -7.02
CA HIS A 112 16.85 4.26 -6.81
C HIS A 112 17.60 4.68 -5.53
N PRO A 113 18.94 4.55 -5.50
CA PRO A 113 19.74 4.86 -4.32
C PRO A 113 19.59 6.31 -3.85
N GLU A 114 19.32 7.24 -4.78
CA GLU A 114 19.04 8.64 -4.49
C GLU A 114 17.78 8.83 -3.65
N LYS A 115 16.75 8.01 -3.91
CA LYS A 115 15.48 8.03 -3.18
C LYS A 115 15.60 7.30 -1.85
N ALA A 116 16.34 6.21 -1.83
CA ALA A 116 16.64 5.49 -0.60
C ALA A 116 17.37 6.36 0.43
N ARG A 117 18.22 7.30 -0.03
CA ARG A 117 18.96 8.22 0.84
C ARG A 117 18.14 9.41 1.34
N ALA A 118 17.01 9.70 0.69
CA ALA A 118 16.12 10.81 1.03
C ALA A 118 14.95 10.38 1.95
N LEU A 119 14.82 9.07 2.20
CA LEU A 119 13.88 8.45 3.14
C LEU A 119 14.53 8.31 4.52
#